data_AF-A0A259FS33-F1
#
_entry.id   AF-A0A259FS33-F1
#
_cell.length_a   1.000
_cell.length_b   1.000
_cell.length_c   1.000
_cell.angle_alpha   90.00
_cell.angle_beta   90.00
_cell.angle_gamma   90.00
#
_symmetry.space_group_name_H-M   'P 1'
#
loop_
_entity.id
_entity.type
_entity.pdbx_description
1 polymer ?
#
loop_
_entity_poly.entity_id
_entity_poly.type
_entity_poly.pdbx_seq_one_letter_code
_entity_poly.pdbx_strand_id
1 'polypeptide(L)'
;MQLAGAGVPPRAQQRQLGVLLRELQIEYSIGYKHLLLAQIQPRSGRINARRLAEVTARLMAALRDVQLACFLTRTVLIPDLWREMHALYAYVQRTRLADSATNDTPAPSLAYRQAVLLSLADPPHMSHAEILFTWRYLDQSAGLAQLGSLPVPTQLGFVIQTGGDTAPSPYTASQIAASLWLDSEALCSQLHATILQLRSGASPSRVGLPPEMEGEFSQSVCIRLFKHWSSGVARTYRRYPTPGRPVQTVAGVGAIHRMLEKTEQAARPESLETDPHQIHIVAPSFTGVAAASTVQWISDARQVELGVERLSPQIQPAWVRPLRGGKLAEPALFVPGLASLRQNARLLVPHHLYQIGMDAEVRHAHRRYMLTFGKRFEHTPSFDLIDFTIFADLPT
;
A
#
# COMPACT_ATOMS: atom_id res chain seq x y z
N MET A 1 -10.86 1.85 21.89
CA MET A 1 -11.07 2.06 20.44
C MET A 1 -9.97 1.32 19.68
N GLN A 2 -10.13 0.01 19.49
CA GLN A 2 -9.03 -0.95 19.27
C GLN A 2 -9.24 -1.67 17.92
N LEU A 3 -9.06 -0.95 16.80
CA LEU A 3 -9.34 -1.50 15.45
C LEU A 3 -8.32 -1.05 14.36
N ALA A 4 -7.16 -0.52 14.74
CA ALA A 4 -6.23 0.11 13.81
C ALA A 4 -5.28 -0.86 13.05
N GLY A 5 -5.25 -2.15 13.37
CA GLY A 5 -4.26 -3.10 12.82
C GLY A 5 -4.70 -3.98 11.64
N ALA A 6 -6.01 -4.11 11.38
CA ALA A 6 -6.48 -5.06 10.38
C ALA A 6 -6.50 -4.43 8.99
N GLY A 7 -5.45 -4.71 8.22
CA GLY A 7 -5.43 -4.36 6.82
C GLY A 7 -6.45 -5.21 6.04
N VAL A 8 -7.54 -4.62 5.55
CA VAL A 8 -8.81 -5.26 5.14
C VAL A 8 -9.71 -5.30 6.36
N PRO A 9 -10.84 -4.56 6.34
CA PRO A 9 -11.69 -4.48 7.49
C PRO A 9 -12.12 -5.89 7.92
N PRO A 10 -11.80 -6.31 9.17
CA PRO A 10 -11.94 -7.70 9.60
C PRO A 10 -13.40 -8.14 9.68
N ARG A 11 -14.34 -7.18 9.67
CA ARG A 11 -15.78 -7.43 9.74
C ARG A 11 -16.43 -7.11 8.39
N ALA A 12 -17.32 -7.99 7.93
CA ALA A 12 -18.10 -7.81 6.68
C ALA A 12 -18.78 -6.44 6.60
N GLN A 13 -19.30 -5.94 7.72
CA GLN A 13 -19.92 -4.63 7.83
C GLN A 13 -18.95 -3.47 7.51
N GLN A 14 -17.70 -3.54 7.97
CA GLN A 14 -16.73 -2.48 7.69
C GLN A 14 -16.26 -2.49 6.24
N ARG A 15 -16.22 -3.66 5.58
CA ARG A 15 -15.99 -3.76 4.13
C ARG A 15 -17.15 -3.12 3.36
N GLN A 16 -18.38 -3.39 3.77
CA GLN A 16 -19.57 -2.78 3.17
C GLN A 16 -19.58 -1.25 3.35
N LEU A 17 -19.23 -0.75 4.54
CA LEU A 17 -19.09 0.70 4.79
C LEU A 17 -18.01 1.33 3.89
N GLY A 18 -16.87 0.65 3.70
CA GLY A 18 -15.82 1.12 2.81
C GLY A 18 -16.26 1.20 1.33
N VAL A 19 -17.03 0.21 0.87
CA VAL A 19 -17.61 0.21 -0.48
C VAL A 19 -18.59 1.36 -0.66
N LEU A 20 -19.52 1.53 0.28
CA LEU A 20 -20.52 2.61 0.25
C LEU A 20 -19.86 3.99 0.28
N LEU A 21 -18.82 4.19 1.11
CA LEU A 21 -18.07 5.44 1.14
C LEU A 21 -17.44 5.76 -0.21
N ARG A 22 -16.84 4.76 -0.86
CA ARG A 22 -16.24 4.94 -2.19
C ARG A 22 -17.29 5.28 -3.24
N GLU A 23 -18.40 4.55 -3.28
CA GLU A 23 -19.51 4.81 -4.21
C GLU A 23 -20.07 6.21 -4.03
N LEU A 24 -20.28 6.64 -2.77
CA LEU A 24 -20.72 7.99 -2.46
C LEU A 24 -19.74 9.04 -3.01
N GLN A 25 -18.43 8.85 -2.83
CA GLN A 25 -17.43 9.79 -3.34
C GLN A 25 -17.36 9.81 -4.88
N ILE A 26 -17.56 8.67 -5.53
CA ILE A 26 -17.65 8.57 -7.00
C ILE A 26 -18.84 9.39 -7.50
N GLU A 27 -20.04 9.14 -6.97
CA GLU A 27 -21.26 9.87 -7.34
C GLU A 27 -21.14 11.37 -7.05
N TYR A 28 -20.53 11.73 -5.91
CA TYR A 28 -20.24 13.12 -5.56
C TYR A 28 -19.34 13.78 -6.60
N SER A 29 -18.26 13.11 -7.04
CA SER A 29 -17.38 13.61 -8.09
C SER A 29 -18.12 13.79 -9.43
N ILE A 30 -18.99 12.84 -9.79
CA ILE A 30 -19.80 12.91 -11.03
C ILE A 30 -20.74 14.11 -10.99
N GLY A 31 -21.40 14.37 -9.85
CA GLY A 31 -22.25 15.54 -9.67
C GLY A 31 -21.52 16.86 -9.93
N TYR A 32 -20.32 17.05 -9.37
CA TYR A 32 -19.54 18.26 -9.62
C TYR A 32 -18.98 18.37 -11.04
N LYS A 33 -18.69 17.25 -11.72
CA LYS A 33 -18.33 17.28 -13.14
C LYS A 33 -19.47 17.85 -13.99
N HIS A 34 -20.70 17.40 -13.76
CA HIS A 34 -21.86 17.94 -14.46
C HIS A 34 -22.06 19.44 -14.17
N LEU A 35 -21.88 19.86 -12.92
CA LEU A 35 -21.95 21.28 -12.56
C LEU A 35 -20.85 22.10 -13.25
N LEU A 36 -19.61 21.58 -13.32
CA LEU A 36 -18.50 22.25 -13.99
C LEU A 36 -18.80 22.42 -15.49
N LEU A 37 -19.25 21.36 -16.16
CA LEU A 37 -19.62 21.41 -17.57
C LEU A 37 -20.74 22.43 -17.84
N ALA A 38 -21.75 22.48 -16.97
CA ALA A 38 -22.83 23.46 -17.06
C ALA A 38 -22.37 24.91 -16.85
N GLN A 39 -21.31 25.14 -16.06
CA GLN A 39 -20.72 26.48 -15.87
C GLN A 39 -19.81 26.91 -17.03
N ILE A 40 -19.11 25.95 -17.67
CA ILE A 40 -18.24 26.22 -18.81
C ILE A 40 -19.07 26.43 -20.10
N GLN A 41 -20.27 25.87 -20.18
CA GLN A 41 -21.22 26.03 -21.28
C GLN A 41 -22.50 26.76 -20.82
N PRO A 42 -22.43 28.05 -20.42
CA PRO A 42 -23.58 28.73 -19.82
C PRO A 42 -24.65 29.03 -20.88
N ARG A 43 -25.88 28.56 -20.64
CA ARG A 43 -27.06 28.88 -21.48
C ARG A 43 -27.39 30.39 -21.49
N SER A 44 -27.00 31.13 -20.45
CA SER A 44 -27.31 32.56 -20.25
C SER A 44 -26.09 33.49 -20.42
N GLY A 45 -25.01 33.00 -21.04
CA GLY A 45 -23.86 33.81 -21.48
C GLY A 45 -22.92 34.37 -20.40
N ARG A 46 -23.27 34.33 -19.11
CA ARG A 46 -22.40 34.82 -18.02
C ARG A 46 -21.84 33.68 -17.17
N ILE A 47 -20.51 33.62 -17.09
CA ILE A 47 -19.78 32.71 -16.19
C ILE A 47 -19.74 33.33 -14.79
N ASN A 48 -20.22 32.58 -13.79
CA ASN A 48 -20.10 33.01 -12.40
C ASN A 48 -18.76 32.52 -11.83
N ALA A 49 -17.77 33.42 -11.75
CA ALA A 49 -16.41 33.09 -11.31
C ALA A 49 -16.36 32.48 -9.88
N ARG A 50 -17.20 32.96 -8.96
CA ARG A 50 -17.27 32.43 -7.59
C ARG A 50 -17.78 31.00 -7.57
N ARG A 51 -18.87 30.73 -8.30
CA ARG A 51 -19.43 29.38 -8.45
C ARG A 51 -18.47 28.45 -9.17
N LEU A 52 -17.75 28.95 -10.18
CA LEU A 52 -16.74 28.19 -10.90
C LEU A 52 -15.60 27.78 -9.96
N ALA A 53 -15.06 28.72 -9.17
CA ALA A 53 -14.03 28.43 -8.17
C ALA A 53 -14.48 27.35 -7.18
N GLU A 54 -15.67 27.50 -6.61
CA GLU A 54 -16.26 26.56 -5.67
C GLU A 54 -16.46 25.16 -6.27
N VAL A 55 -17.01 25.07 -7.48
CA VAL A 55 -17.20 23.80 -8.18
C VAL A 55 -15.85 23.13 -8.48
N THR A 56 -14.85 23.88 -8.93
CA THR A 56 -13.52 23.31 -9.21
C THR A 56 -12.79 22.84 -7.95
N ALA A 57 -12.92 23.58 -6.84
CA ALA A 57 -12.35 23.19 -5.55
C ALA A 57 -12.98 21.89 -5.03
N ARG A 58 -14.32 21.81 -5.05
CA ARG A 58 -15.04 20.62 -4.61
C ARG A 58 -14.82 19.41 -5.51
N LEU A 59 -14.74 19.60 -6.82
CA LEU A 59 -14.43 18.50 -7.73
C LEU A 59 -13.02 17.94 -7.48
N MET A 60 -12.01 18.81 -7.34
CA MET A 60 -10.64 18.35 -7.06
C MET A 60 -10.55 17.62 -5.72
N ALA A 61 -11.20 18.14 -4.68
CA ALA A 61 -11.28 17.50 -3.38
C ALA A 61 -12.00 16.14 -3.46
N ALA A 62 -13.13 16.04 -4.18
CA ALA A 62 -13.86 14.79 -4.38
C ALA A 62 -13.00 13.72 -5.09
N LEU A 63 -12.25 14.09 -6.14
CA LEU A 63 -11.36 13.14 -6.84
C LEU A 63 -10.23 12.64 -5.93
N ARG A 64 -9.62 13.53 -5.13
CA ARG A 64 -8.65 13.14 -4.09
C ARG A 64 -9.28 12.23 -3.04
N ASP A 65 -10.52 12.47 -2.64
CA ASP A 65 -11.20 11.67 -1.62
C ASP A 65 -11.61 10.28 -2.17
N VAL A 66 -11.95 10.18 -3.45
CA VAL A 66 -12.08 8.89 -4.16
C VAL A 66 -10.76 8.12 -4.10
N GLN A 67 -9.64 8.76 -4.40
CA GLN A 67 -8.31 8.15 -4.30
C GLN A 67 -8.04 7.62 -2.87
N LEU A 68 -8.26 8.46 -1.86
CA LEU A 68 -8.10 8.07 -0.46
C LEU A 68 -9.00 6.88 -0.09
N ALA A 69 -10.27 6.89 -0.52
CA ALA A 69 -11.20 5.80 -0.30
C ALA A 69 -10.72 4.49 -0.97
N CYS A 70 -10.19 4.55 -2.19
CA CYS A 70 -9.57 3.40 -2.85
C CYS A 70 -8.40 2.84 -2.04
N PHE A 71 -7.51 3.71 -1.54
CA PHE A 71 -6.37 3.28 -0.70
C PHE A 71 -6.81 2.66 0.64
N LEU A 72 -7.76 3.29 1.34
CA LEU A 72 -8.28 2.78 2.62
C LEU A 72 -9.01 1.45 2.46
N THR A 73 -9.67 1.23 1.31
CA THR A 73 -10.38 -0.02 0.97
C THR A 73 -9.49 -1.05 0.27
N ARG A 74 -8.24 -0.70 -0.05
CA ARG A 74 -7.31 -1.49 -0.88
C ARG A 74 -7.93 -1.96 -2.20
N THR A 75 -8.62 -1.04 -2.86
CA THR A 75 -9.14 -1.26 -4.21
C THR A 75 -8.31 -0.50 -5.24
N VAL A 76 -8.34 -1.00 -6.48
CA VAL A 76 -7.67 -0.34 -7.59
C VAL A 76 -8.28 1.05 -7.78
N LEU A 77 -7.46 2.03 -8.18
CA LEU A 77 -7.95 3.35 -8.53
C LEU A 77 -8.92 3.23 -9.70
N ILE A 78 -9.98 4.06 -9.70
CA ILE A 78 -10.90 4.11 -10.83
C ILE A 78 -10.14 4.54 -12.10
N PRO A 79 -10.46 3.98 -13.28
CA PRO A 79 -9.86 4.40 -14.54
C PRO A 79 -10.04 5.90 -14.78
N ASP A 80 -9.04 6.53 -15.40
CA ASP A 80 -9.01 7.96 -15.76
C ASP A 80 -8.99 8.94 -14.59
N LEU A 81 -8.90 8.47 -13.33
CA LEU A 81 -8.82 9.33 -12.15
C LEU A 81 -7.69 10.36 -12.27
N TRP A 82 -6.49 9.92 -12.64
CA TRP A 82 -5.34 10.82 -12.75
C TRP A 82 -5.48 11.75 -13.95
N ARG A 83 -5.96 11.22 -15.08
CA ARG A 83 -6.23 12.04 -16.27
C ARG A 83 -7.17 13.19 -15.93
N GLU A 84 -8.24 12.93 -15.18
CA GLU A 84 -9.18 13.95 -14.74
C GLU A 84 -8.56 14.96 -13.77
N MET A 85 -7.81 14.49 -12.76
CA MET A 85 -7.12 15.38 -11.83
C MET A 85 -6.09 16.27 -12.54
N HIS A 86 -5.31 15.73 -13.48
CA HIS A 86 -4.37 16.49 -14.29
C HIS A 86 -5.07 17.51 -15.19
N ALA A 87 -6.14 17.11 -15.88
CA ALA A 87 -6.92 17.99 -16.73
C ALA A 87 -7.57 19.14 -15.94
N LEU A 88 -8.15 18.82 -14.77
CA LEU A 88 -8.74 19.80 -13.88
C LEU A 88 -7.69 20.76 -13.31
N TYR A 89 -6.52 20.26 -12.91
CA TYR A 89 -5.42 21.09 -12.44
C TYR A 89 -4.93 22.05 -13.54
N ALA A 90 -4.73 21.54 -14.76
CA ALA A 90 -4.35 22.36 -15.91
C ALA A 90 -5.43 23.41 -16.25
N TYR A 91 -6.71 23.09 -16.04
CA TYR A 91 -7.83 24.02 -16.22
C TYR A 91 -7.80 25.16 -15.20
N VAL A 92 -7.74 24.83 -13.89
CA VAL A 92 -7.74 25.85 -12.82
C VAL A 92 -6.49 26.73 -12.86
N GLN A 93 -5.36 26.21 -13.35
CA GLN A 93 -4.16 27.01 -13.60
C GLN A 93 -4.40 28.05 -14.71
N ARG A 94 -4.96 27.64 -15.85
CA ARG A 94 -5.29 28.55 -16.97
C ARG A 94 -6.31 29.62 -16.58
N THR A 95 -7.28 29.29 -15.75
CA THR A 95 -8.32 30.24 -15.30
C THR A 95 -7.92 31.01 -14.04
N ARG A 96 -6.70 30.84 -13.52
CA ARG A 96 -6.21 31.46 -12.27
C ARG A 96 -7.07 31.17 -11.03
N LEU A 97 -7.68 29.99 -10.98
CA LEU A 97 -8.51 29.50 -9.86
C LEU A 97 -7.78 28.47 -8.99
N ALA A 98 -6.53 28.13 -9.32
CA ALA A 98 -5.78 27.07 -8.65
C ALA A 98 -5.68 27.29 -7.13
N ASP A 99 -5.49 28.52 -6.68
CA ASP A 99 -5.33 28.88 -5.26
C ASP A 99 -6.60 29.48 -4.63
N SER A 100 -7.74 29.41 -5.33
CA SER A 100 -9.02 29.88 -4.81
C SER A 100 -9.57 28.90 -3.77
N ALA A 101 -9.35 29.19 -2.50
CA ALA A 101 -9.99 28.47 -1.40
C ALA A 101 -11.46 28.89 -1.24
N THR A 102 -12.31 27.96 -0.80
CA THR A 102 -13.68 28.25 -0.37
C THR A 102 -13.82 27.89 1.11
N ASN A 103 -14.84 28.45 1.79
CA ASN A 103 -14.95 28.38 3.25
C ASN A 103 -14.75 26.96 3.84
N ASP A 104 -15.21 25.92 3.15
CA ASP A 104 -15.18 24.54 3.64
C ASP A 104 -14.38 23.58 2.75
N THR A 105 -13.64 24.09 1.76
CA THR A 105 -12.93 23.21 0.80
C THR A 105 -11.58 23.79 0.44
N PRO A 106 -10.49 22.98 0.54
CA PRO A 106 -9.16 23.43 0.20
C PRO A 106 -9.10 23.90 -1.25
N ALA A 107 -8.16 24.81 -1.53
CA ALA A 107 -7.91 25.25 -2.89
C ALA A 107 -7.60 24.04 -3.81
N PRO A 108 -8.00 24.07 -5.08
CA PRO A 108 -7.71 23.01 -6.04
C PRO A 108 -6.22 22.60 -6.07
N SER A 109 -5.31 23.58 -5.98
CA SER A 109 -3.86 23.33 -5.96
C SER A 109 -3.41 22.54 -4.73
N LEU A 110 -4.01 22.79 -3.57
CA LEU A 110 -3.71 22.07 -2.34
C LEU A 110 -4.26 20.65 -2.39
N ALA A 111 -5.52 20.47 -2.81
CA ALA A 111 -6.12 19.14 -2.96
C ALA A 111 -5.36 18.26 -3.96
N TYR A 112 -4.92 18.84 -5.07
CA TYR A 112 -4.09 18.16 -6.06
C TYR A 112 -2.71 17.77 -5.49
N ARG A 113 -2.02 18.67 -4.77
CA ARG A 113 -0.76 18.35 -4.07
C ARG A 113 -0.92 17.22 -3.05
N GLN A 114 -2.00 17.23 -2.28
CA GLN A 114 -2.29 16.16 -1.32
C GLN A 114 -2.43 14.80 -2.03
N ALA A 115 -3.14 14.72 -3.15
CA ALA A 115 -3.30 13.48 -3.90
C ALA A 115 -1.96 12.96 -4.47
N VAL A 116 -1.15 13.87 -5.01
CA VAL A 116 0.19 13.59 -5.53
C VAL A 116 1.09 13.04 -4.42
N LEU A 117 1.17 13.73 -3.28
CA LEU A 117 1.99 13.33 -2.14
C LEU A 117 1.52 12.02 -1.50
N LEU A 118 0.20 11.81 -1.41
CA LEU A 118 -0.39 10.58 -0.90
C LEU A 118 0.00 9.39 -1.78
N SER A 119 0.03 9.56 -3.10
CA SER A 119 0.42 8.50 -4.02
C SER A 119 1.92 8.22 -4.01
N LEU A 120 2.75 9.26 -3.86
CA LEU A 120 4.19 9.12 -3.65
C LEU A 120 4.54 8.45 -2.31
N ALA A 121 3.63 8.50 -1.32
CA ALA A 121 3.80 7.79 -0.06
C ALA A 121 3.64 6.27 -0.19
N ASP A 122 3.39 5.73 -1.38
CA ASP A 122 3.24 4.29 -1.63
C ASP A 122 2.19 3.61 -0.70
N PRO A 123 0.89 3.99 -0.80
CA PRO A 123 -0.19 3.45 0.04
C PRO A 123 -0.40 1.93 0.02
N PRO A 124 -0.14 1.18 -1.08
CA PRO A 124 -0.29 -0.27 -1.07
C PRO A 124 0.52 -0.97 0.04
N HIS A 125 1.67 -0.41 0.40
CA HIS A 125 2.56 -0.92 1.46
C HIS A 125 2.29 -0.31 2.84
N MET A 126 1.16 0.36 3.01
CA MET A 126 0.78 1.00 4.27
C MET A 126 -0.40 0.28 4.92
N SER A 127 -0.39 0.23 6.25
CA SER A 127 -1.56 -0.10 7.06
C SER A 127 -2.61 1.02 6.97
N HIS A 128 -3.84 0.71 7.39
CA HIS A 128 -4.92 1.69 7.41
C HIS A 128 -4.59 2.88 8.32
N ALA A 129 -3.97 2.62 9.48
CA ALA A 129 -3.53 3.65 10.41
C ALA A 129 -2.47 4.56 9.78
N GLU A 130 -1.52 4.00 9.03
CA GLU A 130 -0.47 4.77 8.37
C GLU A 130 -1.03 5.65 7.25
N ILE A 131 -2.03 5.17 6.50
CA ILE A 131 -2.71 5.96 5.46
C ILE A 131 -3.44 7.15 6.10
N LEU A 132 -4.20 6.91 7.18
CA LEU A 132 -4.89 7.98 7.90
C LEU A 132 -3.92 8.97 8.56
N PHE A 133 -2.80 8.47 9.10
CA PHE A 133 -1.73 9.32 9.61
C PHE A 133 -1.21 10.24 8.52
N THR A 134 -0.87 9.68 7.35
CA THR A 134 -0.32 10.42 6.22
C THR A 134 -1.31 11.45 5.71
N TRP A 135 -2.58 11.08 5.59
CA TRP A 135 -3.66 11.98 5.24
C TRP A 135 -3.73 13.20 6.20
N ARG A 136 -3.83 12.95 7.50
CA ARG A 136 -3.89 14.02 8.52
C ARG A 136 -2.62 14.88 8.56
N TYR A 137 -1.45 14.29 8.30
CA TYR A 137 -0.20 15.04 8.19
C TYR A 137 -0.22 15.97 6.97
N LEU A 138 -0.74 15.50 5.83
CA LEU A 138 -0.84 16.27 4.59
C LEU A 138 -1.85 17.41 4.69
N ASP A 139 -2.90 17.31 5.52
CA ASP A 139 -3.82 18.44 5.77
C ASP A 139 -3.10 19.69 6.32
N GLN A 140 -2.00 19.51 7.05
CA GLN A 140 -1.26 20.61 7.66
C GLN A 140 -0.01 21.00 6.86
N SER A 141 0.61 20.04 6.19
CA SER A 141 1.95 20.19 5.62
C SER A 141 2.01 20.18 4.10
N ALA A 142 0.96 19.73 3.39
CA ALA A 142 0.98 19.68 1.92
C ALA A 142 1.14 21.05 1.27
N GLY A 143 0.80 22.13 2.01
CA GLY A 143 1.05 23.51 1.61
C GLY A 143 2.53 23.85 1.40
N LEU A 144 3.45 23.12 2.05
CA LEU A 144 4.90 23.32 1.95
C LEU A 144 5.48 22.80 0.64
N ALA A 145 4.82 21.83 -0.01
CA ALA A 145 5.24 21.36 -1.32
C ALA A 145 4.78 22.32 -2.41
N GLN A 146 5.61 22.60 -3.41
CA GLN A 146 5.28 23.57 -4.47
C GLN A 146 5.18 22.88 -5.84
N LEU A 147 4.33 23.41 -6.71
CA LEU A 147 4.17 22.93 -8.08
C LEU A 147 4.76 23.95 -9.06
N GLY A 148 5.75 23.52 -9.84
CA GLY A 148 6.47 24.32 -10.83
C GLY A 148 6.45 23.66 -12.22
N SER A 149 7.08 24.34 -13.20
CA SER A 149 7.09 23.88 -14.61
C SER A 149 8.37 23.15 -15.02
N LEU A 150 9.45 23.21 -14.22
CA LEU A 150 10.76 22.67 -14.58
C LEU A 150 11.41 21.97 -13.39
N PRO A 151 12.11 20.84 -13.62
CA PRO A 151 12.99 20.25 -12.62
C PRO A 151 14.17 21.21 -12.37
N VAL A 152 14.30 21.68 -11.13
CA VAL A 152 15.47 22.44 -10.70
C VAL A 152 16.53 21.45 -10.23
N PRO A 153 17.71 21.36 -10.90
CA PRO A 153 18.69 20.28 -10.66
C PRO A 153 19.19 20.15 -9.22
N THR A 154 19.08 21.20 -8.43
CA THR A 154 19.56 21.29 -7.04
C THR A 154 18.49 21.02 -5.98
N GLN A 155 17.22 20.89 -6.37
CA GLN A 155 16.10 20.74 -5.42
C GLN A 155 15.58 19.30 -5.38
N LEU A 156 15.10 18.90 -4.20
CA LEU A 156 14.39 17.63 -4.04
C LEU A 156 13.00 17.75 -4.66
N GLY A 157 12.67 16.83 -5.57
CA GLY A 157 11.35 16.85 -6.17
C GLY A 157 11.07 15.74 -7.17
N PHE A 158 9.87 15.80 -7.74
CA PHE A 158 9.31 14.74 -8.58
C PHE A 158 8.73 15.30 -9.87
N VAL A 159 8.92 14.56 -10.97
CA VAL A 159 8.26 14.87 -12.23
C VAL A 159 6.87 14.24 -12.26
N ILE A 160 5.87 15.04 -12.58
CA ILE A 160 4.49 14.62 -12.77
C ILE A 160 4.17 14.64 -14.26
N GLN A 161 3.88 13.47 -14.84
CA GLN A 161 3.44 13.35 -16.23
C GLN A 161 1.95 13.66 -16.32
N THR A 162 1.59 14.79 -16.94
CA THR A 162 0.18 15.25 -16.96
C THR A 162 -0.60 14.78 -18.19
N GLY A 163 0.07 14.15 -19.17
CA GLY A 163 -0.55 13.71 -20.43
C GLY A 163 -1.28 12.35 -20.37
N GLY A 164 -1.21 11.63 -19.26
CA GLY A 164 -1.74 10.27 -19.12
C GLY A 164 -2.61 10.06 -17.89
N ASP A 165 -3.05 8.82 -17.67
CA ASP A 165 -3.74 8.37 -16.45
C ASP A 165 -2.73 7.72 -15.49
N THR A 166 -1.69 8.47 -15.11
CA THR A 166 -0.56 7.93 -14.35
C THR A 166 -0.29 8.75 -13.11
N ALA A 167 -0.19 8.07 -11.97
CA ALA A 167 0.30 8.67 -10.74
C ALA A 167 1.71 9.28 -10.92
N PRO A 168 2.08 10.29 -10.12
CA PRO A 168 3.45 10.78 -10.05
C PRO A 168 4.41 9.62 -9.75
N SER A 169 5.54 9.58 -10.44
CA SER A 169 6.55 8.53 -10.26
C SER A 169 7.89 9.15 -9.85
N PRO A 170 8.62 8.53 -8.91
CA PRO A 170 10.00 8.89 -8.64
C PRO A 170 10.94 8.59 -9.82
N TYR A 171 10.47 7.81 -10.81
CA TYR A 171 11.26 7.47 -11.99
C TYR A 171 11.05 8.48 -13.11
N THR A 172 12.13 9.17 -13.50
CA THR A 172 12.17 10.06 -14.66
C THR A 172 12.23 9.25 -15.95
N ALA A 173 11.14 9.25 -16.72
CA ALA A 173 11.20 8.81 -18.11
C ALA A 173 11.95 9.86 -18.94
N SER A 174 12.78 9.40 -19.88
CA SER A 174 13.76 10.19 -20.63
C SER A 174 13.19 11.33 -21.50
N GLN A 175 11.88 11.42 -21.74
CA GLN A 175 11.24 12.44 -22.57
C GLN A 175 9.80 12.64 -22.11
N ILE A 176 9.37 13.89 -21.84
CA ILE A 176 7.98 14.17 -21.44
C ILE A 176 7.47 15.44 -22.13
N ALA A 177 6.42 15.29 -22.93
CA ALA A 177 5.51 16.40 -23.26
C ALA A 177 4.54 16.60 -22.07
N ALA A 178 4.34 17.86 -21.66
CA ALA A 178 3.47 18.27 -20.55
C ALA A 178 3.81 17.64 -19.18
N SER A 179 4.91 18.11 -18.57
CA SER A 179 5.34 17.76 -17.21
C SER A 179 5.13 18.91 -16.22
N LEU A 180 4.78 18.57 -14.98
CA LEU A 180 4.89 19.46 -13.82
C LEU A 180 6.00 18.97 -12.90
N TRP A 181 6.60 19.88 -12.14
CA TRP A 181 7.56 19.58 -11.09
C TRP A 181 6.92 19.76 -9.73
N LEU A 182 7.05 18.79 -8.84
CA LEU A 182 6.72 18.90 -7.42
C LEU A 182 8.00 19.13 -6.63
N ASP A 183 8.18 20.33 -6.08
CA ASP A 183 9.21 20.60 -5.08
C ASP A 183 8.76 20.08 -3.71
N SER A 184 9.56 19.19 -3.12
CA SER A 184 9.32 18.58 -1.80
C SER A 184 10.33 19.02 -0.74
N GLU A 185 11.22 19.98 -1.02
CA GLU A 185 12.34 20.36 -0.15
C GLU A 185 11.87 20.92 1.20
N ALA A 186 10.96 21.89 1.18
CA ALA A 186 10.40 22.49 2.40
C ALA A 186 9.59 21.46 3.21
N LEU A 187 8.85 20.57 2.53
CA LEU A 187 8.10 19.49 3.16
C LEU A 187 9.04 18.49 3.86
N CYS A 188 10.12 18.09 3.18
CA CYS A 188 11.13 17.18 3.73
C CYS A 188 11.86 17.79 4.92
N SER A 189 12.18 19.09 4.87
CA SER A 189 12.81 19.82 5.97
C SER A 189 11.93 19.83 7.22
N GLN A 190 10.64 20.13 7.07
CA GLN A 190 9.67 20.09 8.17
C GLN A 190 9.50 18.67 8.74
N LEU A 191 9.45 17.67 7.86
CA LEU A 191 9.33 16.29 8.27
C LEU A 191 10.57 15.79 9.01
N HIS A 192 11.77 16.23 8.59
CA HIS A 192 13.01 15.94 9.29
C HIS A 192 13.03 16.55 10.70
N ALA A 193 12.62 17.81 10.84
CA ALA A 193 12.49 18.46 12.14
C ALA A 193 11.48 17.71 13.05
N THR A 194 10.36 17.27 12.49
CA THR A 194 9.36 16.44 13.18
C THR A 194 9.95 15.13 13.70
N ILE A 195 10.75 14.44 12.89
CA ILE A 195 11.44 13.19 13.29
C ILE A 195 12.40 13.44 14.45
N LEU A 196 13.17 14.55 14.42
CA LEU A 196 14.11 14.89 15.49
C LEU A 196 13.39 15.18 16.82
N GLN A 197 12.26 15.89 16.76
CA GLN A 197 11.44 16.16 17.95
C GLN A 197 10.80 14.90 18.54
N LEU A 198 10.31 13.99 17.70
CA LEU A 198 9.77 12.71 18.17
C LEU A 198 10.87 11.85 18.83
N ARG A 199 12.09 11.86 18.28
CA ARG A 199 13.25 11.16 18.87
C ARG A 199 13.67 11.72 20.22
N SER A 200 13.49 13.02 20.45
CA SER A 200 13.78 13.65 21.75
C SER A 200 12.67 13.49 22.78
N GLY A 201 11.60 12.73 22.45
CA GLY A 201 10.50 12.44 23.36
C GLY A 201 9.39 13.50 23.36
N ALA A 202 9.34 14.39 22.36
CA ALA A 202 8.22 15.31 22.23
C ALA A 202 6.91 14.56 21.97
N SER A 203 5.82 15.02 22.60
CA SER A 203 4.49 14.48 22.33
C SER A 203 4.04 14.82 20.90
N PRO A 204 3.32 13.92 20.21
CA PRO A 204 2.81 14.17 18.86
C PRO A 204 2.05 15.50 18.72
N SER A 205 1.27 15.86 19.74
CA SER A 205 0.54 17.12 19.83
C SER A 205 1.42 18.38 19.73
N ARG A 206 2.64 18.35 20.27
CA ARG A 206 3.58 19.48 20.19
C ARG A 206 4.16 19.66 18.79
N VAL A 207 4.08 18.64 17.96
CA VAL A 207 4.59 18.62 16.59
C VAL A 207 3.45 18.77 15.56
N GLY A 208 2.25 19.15 16.01
CA GLY A 208 1.06 19.30 15.17
C GLY A 208 0.38 17.98 14.81
N LEU A 209 0.86 16.83 15.31
CA LEU A 209 0.22 15.55 15.07
C LEU A 209 -0.95 15.32 16.06
N PRO A 210 -2.02 14.62 15.65
CA PRO A 210 -3.12 14.28 16.54
C PRO A 210 -2.65 13.57 17.82
N PRO A 211 -3.21 13.92 18.99
CA PRO A 211 -2.78 13.38 20.29
C PRO A 211 -3.08 11.88 20.46
N GLU A 212 -3.98 11.34 19.62
CA GLU A 212 -4.40 9.93 19.60
C GLU A 212 -3.29 8.98 19.10
N MET A 213 -2.18 9.51 18.58
CA MET A 213 -1.13 8.74 17.93
C MET A 213 0.00 8.42 18.91
N GLU A 214 0.48 7.16 18.91
CA GLU A 214 1.64 6.75 19.70
C GLU A 214 2.94 7.31 19.11
N GLY A 215 3.92 7.65 19.96
CA GLY A 215 5.17 8.29 19.54
C GLY A 215 6.03 7.42 18.62
N GLU A 216 6.20 6.13 18.95
CA GLU A 216 6.99 5.18 18.13
C GLU A 216 6.35 4.94 16.77
N PHE A 217 5.03 4.72 16.75
CA PHE A 217 4.25 4.60 15.51
C PHE A 217 4.44 5.85 14.64
N SER A 218 4.19 7.03 15.19
CA SER A 218 4.32 8.32 14.48
C SER A 218 5.73 8.50 13.90
N GLN A 219 6.76 8.20 14.69
CA GLN A 219 8.15 8.29 14.25
C GLN A 219 8.43 7.35 13.07
N SER A 220 7.94 6.10 13.13
CA SER A 220 8.14 5.12 12.06
C SER A 220 7.52 5.57 10.73
N VAL A 221 6.31 6.15 10.78
CA VAL A 221 5.62 6.67 9.59
C VAL A 221 6.34 7.91 9.05
N CYS A 222 6.75 8.84 9.91
CA CYS A 222 7.49 10.02 9.47
C CYS A 222 8.81 9.65 8.79
N ILE A 223 9.57 8.69 9.33
CA ILE A 223 10.81 8.19 8.70
C ILE A 223 10.51 7.59 7.32
N ARG A 224 9.44 6.78 7.21
CA ARG A 224 9.02 6.19 5.94
C ARG A 224 8.65 7.27 4.93
N LEU A 225 7.84 8.26 5.30
CA LEU A 225 7.42 9.37 4.44
C LEU A 225 8.63 10.20 3.99
N PHE A 226 9.59 10.47 4.89
CA PHE A 226 10.80 11.20 4.56
C PHE A 226 11.59 10.48 3.48
N LYS A 227 11.74 9.15 3.58
CA LYS A 227 12.40 8.35 2.54
C LYS A 227 11.70 8.45 1.19
N HIS A 228 10.38 8.40 1.17
CA HIS A 228 9.59 8.43 -0.07
C HIS A 228 9.58 9.81 -0.73
N TRP A 229 9.54 10.90 0.06
CA TRP A 229 9.46 12.27 -0.45
C TRP A 229 10.83 12.94 -0.67
N SER A 230 11.92 12.41 -0.13
CA SER A 230 13.26 13.00 -0.26
C SER A 230 14.07 12.49 -1.45
N SER A 231 13.96 11.21 -1.81
CA SER A 231 14.94 10.60 -2.72
C SER A 231 14.35 9.69 -3.77
N GLY A 232 13.01 9.65 -3.88
CA GLY A 232 12.30 8.81 -4.84
C GLY A 232 12.81 7.38 -4.85
N VAL A 233 12.29 6.52 -3.98
CA VAL A 233 12.80 5.15 -3.75
C VAL A 233 13.18 4.46 -5.07
N ALA A 234 14.48 4.32 -5.31
CA ALA A 234 15.00 3.66 -6.50
C ALA A 234 14.53 2.20 -6.47
N ARG A 235 13.92 1.76 -7.58
CA ARG A 235 13.38 0.40 -7.72
C ARG A 235 14.49 -0.62 -7.43
N THR A 236 14.33 -1.40 -6.37
CA THR A 236 15.34 -2.35 -5.88
C THR A 236 15.48 -3.58 -6.80
N TYR A 237 14.42 -3.96 -7.53
CA TYR A 237 14.39 -5.17 -8.35
C TYR A 237 14.03 -4.91 -9.82
N ARG A 238 14.76 -5.56 -10.75
CA ARG A 238 14.43 -5.51 -12.19
C ARG A 238 13.14 -6.29 -12.47
N ARG A 239 12.28 -5.74 -13.34
CA ARG A 239 11.08 -6.45 -13.83
C ARG A 239 11.47 -7.36 -14.99
N TYR A 240 10.99 -8.59 -14.96
CA TYR A 240 11.10 -9.54 -16.06
C TYR A 240 9.70 -9.77 -16.64
N PRO A 241 9.38 -9.19 -17.81
CA PRO A 241 8.09 -9.45 -18.44
C PRO A 241 7.99 -10.94 -18.79
N THR A 242 6.88 -11.58 -18.40
CA THR A 242 6.60 -12.98 -18.74
C THR A 242 5.27 -13.05 -19.48
N PRO A 243 5.22 -12.65 -20.77
CA PRO A 243 4.00 -12.68 -21.55
C PRO A 243 3.60 -14.12 -21.91
N GLY A 244 2.29 -14.38 -21.98
CA GLY A 244 1.74 -15.57 -22.63
C GLY A 244 1.88 -16.91 -21.88
N ARG A 245 2.28 -16.90 -20.60
CA ARG A 245 2.27 -18.13 -19.79
C ARG A 245 1.04 -18.18 -18.88
N PRO A 246 0.29 -19.29 -18.85
CA PRO A 246 -0.78 -19.46 -17.87
C PRO A 246 -0.15 -19.48 -16.47
N VAL A 247 -0.59 -18.57 -15.61
CA VAL A 247 -0.19 -18.51 -14.20
C VAL A 247 -1.38 -18.97 -13.38
N GLN A 248 -1.17 -19.98 -12.53
CA GLN A 248 -2.12 -20.36 -11.50
C GLN A 248 -1.69 -19.71 -10.18
N THR A 249 -2.62 -19.06 -9.49
CA THR A 249 -2.35 -18.35 -8.24
C THR A 249 -3.15 -18.94 -7.09
N VAL A 250 -2.54 -18.96 -5.91
CA VAL A 250 -3.18 -19.31 -4.64
C VAL A 250 -2.94 -18.16 -3.68
N ALA A 251 -4.00 -17.65 -3.05
CA ALA A 251 -3.93 -16.48 -2.17
C ALA A 251 -4.30 -16.85 -0.72
N GLY A 252 -3.57 -16.25 0.22
CA GLY A 252 -3.77 -16.42 1.66
C GLY A 252 -2.85 -17.47 2.29
N VAL A 253 -2.31 -17.15 3.46
CA VAL A 253 -1.32 -17.97 4.18
C VAL A 253 -1.78 -19.41 4.38
N GLY A 254 -3.02 -19.60 4.84
CA GLY A 254 -3.57 -20.95 5.07
C GLY A 254 -3.80 -21.77 3.80
N ALA A 255 -4.15 -21.12 2.68
CA ALA A 255 -4.33 -21.82 1.40
C ALA A 255 -2.98 -22.23 0.80
N ILE A 256 -1.99 -21.34 0.86
CA ILE A 256 -0.61 -21.62 0.44
C ILE A 256 -0.02 -22.73 1.30
N HIS A 257 -0.18 -22.65 2.63
CA HIS A 257 0.28 -23.67 3.56
C HIS A 257 -0.29 -25.06 3.22
N ARG A 258 -1.62 -25.16 3.07
CA ARG A 258 -2.30 -26.42 2.73
C ARG A 258 -1.86 -26.98 1.38
N MET A 259 -1.62 -26.11 0.39
CA MET A 259 -1.09 -26.52 -0.91
C MET A 259 0.31 -27.11 -0.76
N LEU A 260 1.21 -26.44 -0.04
CA LEU A 260 2.58 -26.89 0.16
C LEU A 260 2.64 -28.21 0.95
N GLU A 261 1.84 -28.36 2.01
CA GLU A 261 1.77 -29.62 2.77
C GLU A 261 1.35 -30.80 1.89
N LYS A 262 0.35 -30.61 1.01
CA LYS A 262 -0.09 -31.66 0.08
C LYS A 262 1.01 -32.04 -0.90
N THR A 263 1.75 -31.07 -1.42
CA THR A 263 2.88 -31.32 -2.31
C THR A 263 4.02 -32.07 -1.60
N GLU A 264 4.34 -31.72 -0.35
CA GLU A 264 5.33 -32.44 0.45
C GLU A 264 4.88 -33.88 0.79
N GLN A 265 3.59 -34.09 1.07
CA GLN A 265 3.03 -35.41 1.33
C GLN A 265 3.05 -36.29 0.08
N ALA A 266 2.65 -35.76 -1.09
CA ALA A 266 2.66 -36.49 -2.35
C ALA A 266 4.08 -36.83 -2.85
N ALA A 267 5.10 -36.09 -2.42
CA ALA A 267 6.49 -36.37 -2.72
C ALA A 267 7.09 -37.48 -1.82
N ARG A 268 6.37 -37.95 -0.79
CA ARG A 268 6.79 -39.11 0.01
C ARG A 268 6.45 -40.39 -0.77
N PRO A 269 7.40 -41.32 -0.97
CA PRO A 269 7.08 -42.62 -1.51
C PRO A 269 6.19 -43.36 -0.51
N GLU A 270 4.92 -43.57 -0.86
CA GLU A 270 4.03 -44.44 -0.11
C GLU A 270 4.58 -45.88 -0.18
N SER A 271 4.79 -46.50 0.98
CA SER A 271 4.92 -47.94 1.08
C SER A 271 3.63 -48.56 0.53
N LEU A 272 3.74 -49.26 -0.60
CA LEU A 272 2.65 -49.93 -1.29
C LEU A 272 1.96 -50.96 -0.39
N GLU A 273 0.89 -50.54 0.30
CA GLU A 273 -0.23 -51.42 0.62
C GLU A 273 -1.44 -50.88 -0.14
N THR A 274 -1.66 -51.43 -1.33
CA THR A 274 -2.70 -50.98 -2.26
C THR A 274 -4.03 -51.62 -1.86
N ASP A 275 -4.94 -50.82 -1.30
CA ASP A 275 -6.34 -51.20 -1.10
C ASP A 275 -7.12 -50.92 -2.41
N PRO A 276 -7.64 -51.95 -3.12
CA PRO A 276 -8.19 -51.81 -4.47
C PRO A 276 -9.55 -51.06 -4.56
N HIS A 277 -10.00 -50.41 -3.49
CA HIS A 277 -11.30 -49.70 -3.46
C HIS A 277 -11.21 -48.19 -3.18
N GLN A 278 -10.03 -47.58 -3.17
CA GLN A 278 -9.91 -46.14 -2.96
C GLN A 278 -10.24 -45.33 -4.22
N ILE A 279 -11.32 -44.55 -4.17
CA ILE A 279 -11.70 -43.59 -5.21
C ILE A 279 -10.61 -42.51 -5.30
N HIS A 280 -9.85 -42.49 -6.40
CA HIS A 280 -8.90 -41.43 -6.70
C HIS A 280 -9.64 -40.11 -6.95
N ILE A 281 -9.67 -39.23 -5.95
CA ILE A 281 -9.98 -37.81 -6.17
C ILE A 281 -8.77 -37.23 -6.91
N VAL A 282 -8.94 -36.92 -8.20
CA VAL A 282 -7.93 -36.22 -9.00
C VAL A 282 -7.66 -34.86 -8.37
N ALA A 283 -6.59 -34.76 -7.58
CA ALA A 283 -6.11 -33.49 -7.07
C ALA A 283 -5.52 -32.67 -8.23
N PRO A 284 -5.70 -31.34 -8.26
CA PRO A 284 -5.09 -30.50 -9.27
C PRO A 284 -3.56 -30.64 -9.20
N SER A 285 -2.97 -31.21 -10.24
CA SER A 285 -1.53 -31.40 -10.36
C SER A 285 -0.84 -30.06 -10.66
N PHE A 286 -0.26 -29.44 -9.64
CA PHE A 286 0.67 -28.33 -9.82
C PHE A 286 2.06 -28.89 -10.12
N THR A 287 2.47 -28.87 -11.39
CA THR A 287 3.76 -29.42 -11.85
C THR A 287 4.89 -28.38 -11.90
N GLY A 288 4.67 -27.17 -11.36
CA GLY A 288 5.64 -26.07 -11.37
C GLY A 288 6.30 -25.80 -10.01
N VAL A 289 7.49 -25.19 -10.03
CA VAL A 289 8.20 -24.72 -8.81
C VAL A 289 7.34 -23.63 -8.14
N ALA A 290 6.78 -23.95 -6.97
CA ALA A 290 5.99 -23.00 -6.18
C ALA A 290 6.91 -21.91 -5.60
N ALA A 291 6.67 -20.66 -5.96
CA ALA A 291 7.33 -19.50 -5.36
C ALA A 291 6.26 -18.59 -4.75
N ALA A 292 6.36 -18.25 -3.45
CA ALA A 292 5.46 -17.25 -2.91
C ALA A 292 5.92 -15.86 -3.30
N SER A 293 4.93 -15.05 -3.65
CA SER A 293 5.12 -13.68 -4.06
C SER A 293 4.06 -12.81 -3.43
N THR A 294 4.40 -11.57 -3.12
CA THR A 294 3.41 -10.54 -2.79
C THR A 294 2.86 -9.96 -4.09
N VAL A 295 1.53 -9.87 -4.15
CA VAL A 295 0.86 -9.16 -5.25
C VAL A 295 0.97 -7.67 -4.96
N GLN A 296 1.71 -6.98 -5.81
CA GLN A 296 1.98 -5.55 -5.71
C GLN A 296 0.85 -4.73 -6.34
N TRP A 297 0.29 -5.21 -7.44
CA TRP A 297 -0.88 -4.62 -8.10
C TRP A 297 -1.51 -5.64 -9.06
N ILE A 298 -2.81 -5.50 -9.28
CA ILE A 298 -3.55 -6.21 -10.33
C ILE A 298 -4.23 -5.14 -11.17
N SER A 299 -4.06 -5.17 -12.48
CA SER A 299 -4.83 -4.36 -13.41
C SER A 299 -5.70 -5.28 -14.26
N ASP A 300 -6.95 -4.89 -14.46
CA ASP A 300 -7.85 -5.55 -15.40
C ASP A 300 -8.33 -4.53 -16.42
N ALA A 301 -7.76 -4.60 -17.62
CA ALA A 301 -8.16 -3.79 -18.75
C ALA A 301 -8.45 -4.63 -20.01
N ARG A 302 -8.94 -5.88 -19.83
CA ARG A 302 -9.18 -6.97 -20.84
C ARG A 302 -8.20 -8.15 -20.73
N GLN A 303 -7.06 -7.94 -20.08
CA GLN A 303 -6.11 -8.99 -19.69
C GLN A 303 -5.66 -8.69 -18.25
N VAL A 304 -5.59 -9.72 -17.41
CA VAL A 304 -5.09 -9.57 -16.03
C VAL A 304 -3.59 -9.36 -16.10
N GLU A 305 -3.14 -8.15 -15.78
CA GLU A 305 -1.74 -7.85 -15.56
C GLU A 305 -1.46 -7.87 -14.06
N LEU A 306 -0.44 -8.64 -13.65
CA LEU A 306 -0.08 -8.85 -12.26
C LEU A 306 1.36 -8.42 -12.01
N GLY A 307 1.55 -7.45 -11.13
CA GLY A 307 2.85 -7.19 -10.52
C GLY A 307 3.06 -8.12 -9.33
N VAL A 308 4.07 -8.98 -9.39
CA VAL A 308 4.47 -9.82 -8.26
C VAL A 308 5.88 -9.50 -7.80
N GLU A 309 6.07 -9.38 -6.49
CA GLU A 309 7.39 -9.38 -5.87
C GLU A 309 7.66 -10.76 -5.28
N ARG A 310 8.68 -11.44 -5.79
CA ARG A 310 9.00 -12.81 -5.37
C ARG A 310 9.74 -12.76 -4.03
N LEU A 311 9.14 -13.34 -2.99
CA LEU A 311 9.72 -13.39 -1.65
C LEU A 311 10.81 -14.46 -1.55
N SER A 312 10.54 -15.67 -2.03
CA SER A 312 11.53 -16.75 -2.10
C SER A 312 11.11 -17.81 -3.12
N PRO A 313 12.07 -18.43 -3.83
CA PRO A 313 11.80 -19.53 -4.74
C PRO A 313 11.51 -20.88 -4.05
N GLN A 314 11.77 -21.02 -2.74
CA GLN A 314 11.59 -22.27 -2.00
C GLN A 314 10.95 -21.98 -0.65
N ILE A 315 9.63 -21.99 -0.58
CA ILE A 315 8.91 -21.73 0.68
C ILE A 315 8.38 -23.03 1.24
N GLN A 316 8.45 -23.16 2.56
CA GLN A 316 8.06 -24.37 3.26
C GLN A 316 6.87 -24.09 4.19
N PRO A 317 5.91 -25.03 4.32
CA PRO A 317 4.83 -24.91 5.28
C PRO A 317 5.41 -25.00 6.70
N ALA A 318 4.95 -24.12 7.57
CA ALA A 318 5.34 -24.11 8.97
C ALA A 318 4.10 -23.98 9.87
N TRP A 319 4.10 -24.69 10.98
CA TRP A 319 3.13 -24.50 12.06
C TRP A 319 3.77 -23.67 13.15
N VAL A 320 3.05 -22.65 13.61
CA VAL A 320 3.53 -21.74 14.66
C VAL A 320 2.54 -21.78 15.82
N ARG A 321 3.04 -22.10 17.01
CA ARG A 321 2.25 -22.15 18.24
C ARG A 321 2.82 -21.16 19.25
N PRO A 322 2.13 -20.04 19.53
CA PRO A 322 2.54 -19.12 20.58
C PRO A 322 2.61 -19.83 21.93
N LEU A 323 3.69 -19.61 22.68
CA LEU A 323 3.84 -20.24 24.01
C LEU A 323 2.98 -19.56 25.08
N ARG A 324 2.60 -18.30 24.86
CA ARG A 324 1.69 -17.55 25.74
C ARG A 324 0.27 -17.56 25.17
N GLY A 325 -0.71 -17.76 26.05
CA GLY A 325 -2.14 -17.58 25.74
C GLY A 325 -2.86 -18.81 25.20
N GLY A 326 -2.28 -20.01 25.29
CA GLY A 326 -2.98 -21.27 25.01
C GLY A 326 -3.51 -21.42 23.58
N LYS A 327 -3.01 -20.62 22.63
CA LYS A 327 -3.46 -20.64 21.24
C LYS A 327 -3.05 -21.95 20.57
N LEU A 328 -3.92 -22.48 19.73
CA LEU A 328 -3.62 -23.62 18.86
C LEU A 328 -2.51 -23.25 17.87
N ALA A 329 -1.84 -24.27 17.33
CA ALA A 329 -0.89 -24.06 16.25
C ALA A 329 -1.62 -23.49 15.03
N GLU A 330 -1.07 -22.43 14.44
CA GLU A 330 -1.61 -21.77 13.26
C GLU A 330 -0.67 -21.93 12.06
N PRO A 331 -1.23 -21.94 10.83
CA PRO A 331 -0.43 -22.07 9.61
C PRO A 331 0.38 -20.81 9.35
N ALA A 332 1.66 -20.99 9.05
CA ALA A 332 2.64 -19.99 8.69
C ALA A 332 3.52 -20.49 7.52
N LEU A 333 4.39 -19.65 6.99
CA LEU A 333 5.32 -20.04 5.94
C LEU A 333 6.75 -19.73 6.38
N PHE A 334 7.63 -20.74 6.28
CA PHE A 334 9.06 -20.56 6.46
C PHE A 334 9.66 -20.07 5.14
N VAL A 335 10.38 -18.95 5.21
CA VAL A 335 11.07 -18.33 4.08
C VAL A 335 12.57 -18.50 4.28
N PRO A 336 13.23 -19.45 3.58
CA PRO A 336 14.66 -19.67 3.70
C PRO A 336 15.45 -18.43 3.33
N GLY A 337 16.61 -18.28 3.99
CA GLY A 337 17.54 -17.20 3.68
C GLY A 337 18.12 -17.35 2.27
N LEU A 338 18.34 -16.21 1.61
CA LEU A 338 19.01 -16.14 0.31
C LEU A 338 20.41 -15.59 0.51
N ALA A 339 21.40 -16.48 0.55
CA ALA A 339 22.81 -16.14 0.78
C ALA A 339 23.34 -15.13 -0.25
N SER A 340 22.92 -15.27 -1.53
CA SER A 340 23.28 -14.35 -2.62
C SER A 340 22.80 -12.91 -2.41
N LEU A 341 21.74 -12.71 -1.62
CA LEU A 341 21.18 -11.40 -1.28
C LEU A 341 21.48 -10.98 0.16
N ARG A 342 22.31 -11.75 0.90
CA ARG A 342 22.56 -11.57 2.35
C ARG A 342 21.26 -11.46 3.16
N GLN A 343 20.25 -12.22 2.77
CA GLN A 343 18.97 -12.27 3.47
C GLN A 343 18.95 -13.50 4.39
N ASN A 344 18.74 -13.27 5.69
CA ASN A 344 18.54 -14.34 6.66
C ASN A 344 17.18 -15.01 6.46
N ALA A 345 17.02 -16.20 7.03
CA ALA A 345 15.72 -16.87 7.08
C ALA A 345 14.69 -16.02 7.82
N ARG A 346 13.45 -16.09 7.37
CA ARG A 346 12.32 -15.31 7.90
C ARG A 346 11.10 -16.20 8.08
N LEU A 347 10.16 -15.71 8.86
CA LEU A 347 8.88 -16.36 9.07
C LEU A 347 7.76 -15.43 8.59
N LEU A 348 6.85 -15.97 7.79
CA LEU A 348 5.64 -15.29 7.36
C LEU A 348 4.50 -15.83 8.20
N VAL A 349 4.00 -15.00 9.12
CA VAL A 349 2.95 -15.36 10.08
C VAL A 349 1.68 -14.56 9.83
N PRO A 350 0.49 -15.11 10.10
CA PRO A 350 -0.73 -14.31 10.20
C PRO A 350 -0.52 -13.10 11.11
N HIS A 351 -0.98 -11.92 10.68
CA HIS A 351 -0.69 -10.66 11.38
C HIS A 351 -1.09 -10.69 12.87
N HIS A 352 -2.21 -11.32 13.20
CA HIS A 352 -2.72 -11.40 14.58
C HIS A 352 -1.89 -12.31 15.52
N LEU A 353 -0.89 -13.01 14.99
CA LEU A 353 0.05 -13.80 15.79
C LEU A 353 1.28 -13.00 16.20
N TYR A 354 1.68 -11.97 15.44
CA TYR A 354 2.95 -11.31 15.67
C TYR A 354 2.88 -10.30 16.81
N GLN A 355 3.77 -10.47 17.77
CA GLN A 355 4.15 -9.47 18.76
C GLN A 355 5.66 -9.58 18.97
N ILE A 356 6.37 -8.45 18.91
CA ILE A 356 7.83 -8.46 19.11
C ILE A 356 8.20 -9.04 20.47
N GLY A 357 9.22 -9.90 20.51
CA GLY A 357 9.67 -10.57 21.72
C GLY A 357 8.77 -11.74 22.17
N MET A 358 7.75 -12.11 21.39
CA MET A 358 6.93 -13.28 21.71
C MET A 358 7.66 -14.57 21.37
N ASP A 359 7.64 -15.52 22.31
CA ASP A 359 8.16 -16.85 22.09
C ASP A 359 7.11 -17.77 21.47
N ALA A 360 7.52 -18.54 20.47
CA ALA A 360 6.69 -19.49 19.77
C ALA A 360 7.45 -20.79 19.51
N GLU A 361 6.70 -21.89 19.53
CA GLU A 361 7.16 -23.15 18.98
C GLU A 361 6.86 -23.17 17.49
N VAL A 362 7.85 -23.57 16.68
CA VAL A 362 7.72 -23.71 15.24
C VAL A 362 8.06 -25.13 14.81
N ARG A 363 7.20 -25.67 13.95
CA ARG A 363 7.40 -26.96 13.29
C ARG A 363 7.37 -26.75 11.78
N HIS A 364 8.48 -27.01 11.10
CA HIS A 364 8.54 -27.04 9.64
C HIS A 364 9.41 -28.21 9.20
N ALA A 365 9.04 -28.89 8.11
CA ALA A 365 9.70 -30.12 7.66
C ALA A 365 9.89 -31.14 8.82
N HIS A 366 11.13 -31.58 9.07
CA HIS A 366 11.52 -32.47 10.17
C HIS A 366 12.18 -31.73 11.34
N ARG A 367 11.91 -30.44 11.50
CA ARG A 367 12.46 -29.64 12.58
C ARG A 367 11.35 -29.10 13.45
N ARG A 368 11.57 -29.21 14.76
CA ARG A 368 10.75 -28.62 15.80
C ARG A 368 11.68 -27.81 16.68
N TYR A 369 11.38 -26.54 16.92
CA TYR A 369 12.23 -25.65 17.70
C TYR A 369 11.43 -24.51 18.31
N MET A 370 11.99 -23.86 19.31
CA MET A 370 11.46 -22.67 19.95
C MET A 370 12.27 -21.47 19.49
N LEU A 371 11.54 -20.39 19.18
CA LEU A 371 12.11 -19.14 18.72
C LEU A 371 11.42 -17.96 19.39
N THR A 372 12.10 -16.81 19.36
CA THR A 372 11.54 -15.52 19.73
C THR A 372 11.33 -14.70 18.47
N PHE A 373 10.14 -14.11 18.31
CA PHE A 373 9.85 -13.17 17.23
C PHE A 373 10.69 -11.90 17.40
N GLY A 374 11.46 -11.54 16.37
CA GLY A 374 12.26 -10.32 16.39
C GLY A 374 11.59 -9.21 15.59
N LYS A 375 12.37 -8.47 14.80
CA LYS A 375 11.93 -7.33 14.02
C LYS A 375 11.06 -7.74 12.83
N ARG A 376 9.96 -7.02 12.65
CA ARG A 376 9.13 -7.07 11.44
C ARG A 376 9.79 -6.31 10.29
N PHE A 377 9.90 -6.98 9.14
CA PHE A 377 10.39 -6.42 7.87
C PHE A 377 9.26 -5.90 7.00
N GLU A 378 8.16 -6.63 6.95
CA GLU A 378 7.00 -6.28 6.13
C GLU A 378 5.74 -6.51 6.93
N HIS A 379 4.81 -5.56 6.84
CA HIS A 379 3.48 -5.68 7.38
C HIS A 379 2.50 -5.63 6.22
N THR A 380 1.68 -6.67 6.11
CA THR A 380 0.59 -6.71 5.15
C THR A 380 -0.73 -7.00 5.85
N PRO A 381 -1.87 -6.69 5.21
CA PRO A 381 -3.19 -7.22 5.54
C PRO A 381 -3.28 -8.67 6.01
N SER A 382 -2.53 -9.54 5.35
CA SER A 382 -2.70 -10.99 5.45
C SER A 382 -1.62 -11.64 6.30
N PHE A 383 -0.47 -11.00 6.41
CA PHE A 383 0.69 -11.55 7.10
C PHE A 383 1.67 -10.47 7.57
N ASP A 384 2.47 -10.81 8.56
CA ASP A 384 3.71 -10.12 8.91
C ASP A 384 4.90 -10.99 8.49
N LEU A 385 5.90 -10.38 7.85
CA LEU A 385 7.18 -11.01 7.55
C LEU A 385 8.19 -10.57 8.61
N ILE A 386 8.70 -11.52 9.38
CA ILE A 386 9.48 -11.25 10.59
C ILE A 386 10.80 -12.01 10.56
N ASP A 387 11.83 -11.45 11.20
CA ASP A 387 12.96 -12.27 11.66
C ASP A 387 12.61 -12.98 12.97
N PHE A 388 13.48 -13.90 13.35
CA PHE A 388 13.37 -14.68 14.56
C PHE A 388 14.75 -15.10 15.03
N THR A 389 14.85 -15.41 16.32
CA THR A 389 16.05 -16.02 16.93
C THR A 389 15.65 -17.35 17.54
N ILE A 390 16.30 -18.43 17.11
CA ILE A 390 16.10 -19.77 17.68
C ILE A 390 16.86 -19.85 19.00
N PHE A 391 16.22 -20.34 20.06
CA PHE A 391 16.84 -20.51 21.37
C PHE A 391 16.78 -21.93 21.94
N ALA A 392 15.98 -22.83 21.35
CA ALA A 392 15.98 -24.24 21.69
C ALA A 392 15.53 -25.11 20.52
N ASP A 393 16.21 -26.22 20.24
CA ASP A 393 15.71 -27.27 19.36
C ASP A 393 14.90 -28.29 20.18
N LEU A 394 13.82 -28.82 19.62
CA LEU A 394 12.96 -29.83 20.23
C LEU A 394 13.10 -31.16 19.47
N PRO A 395 13.01 -32.30 20.16
CA PRO A 395 12.94 -33.61 19.50
C PRO A 395 11.71 -33.68 18.60
N THR A 396 11.89 -34.31 17.44
CA THR A 396 10.90 -34.35 16.36
C THR A 396 9.74 -35.29 16.63
#